data_AF-A0A851HD91-F1
#
_entry.id   AF-A0A851HD91-F1
#
_cell.length_a   1.000
_cell.length_b   1.000
_cell.length_c   1.000
_cell.angle_alpha   90.00
_cell.angle_beta   90.00
_cell.angle_gamma   90.00
#
_symmetry.space_group_name_H-M   'P 1'
#
loop_
_entity.id
_entity.type
_entity.pdbx_description
1 polymer ?
#
loop_
_entity_poly.entity_id
_entity_poly.type
_entity_poly.pdbx_seq_one_letter_code
_entity_poly.pdbx_strand_id
1 'polypeptide(L)'
;LGFDDGDPDHPYIASVLHDSSKPDHIDSGWHTRNVILTRSHNKLRMEDLQGKEHIKLATEYGKTQLNIGHLVDARRQPRGEGFELRSDQWGAVRAGRGLLLSAHAQPGAGGPQREMAQALQQLQRANHGIDSLNAAASQARADPVSLQAQLDLLNQQVKDLQQAVLLASAPAGMALTRGGSLHAAAGQDIALTAQRHVG
;
A
#
# COMPACT_ATOMS: atom_id res chain seq x y z
N LEU A 1 -22.15 -1.25 -27.90
CA LEU A 1 -21.65 0.15 -27.99
C LEU A 1 -22.85 1.06 -27.77
N GLY A 2 -22.70 2.05 -26.89
CA GLY A 2 -23.71 3.07 -26.60
C GLY A 2 -23.11 4.45 -26.67
N PHE A 3 -23.96 5.47 -26.65
CA PHE A 3 -23.60 6.88 -26.68
C PHE A 3 -24.31 7.57 -25.53
N ASP A 4 -23.60 8.38 -24.76
CA ASP A 4 -24.20 9.14 -23.68
C ASP A 4 -25.24 10.12 -24.26
N ASP A 5 -26.50 10.05 -23.82
CA ASP A 5 -27.64 10.80 -24.38
C ASP A 5 -27.79 10.76 -25.93
N GLY A 6 -27.22 9.73 -26.59
CA GLY A 6 -27.23 9.61 -28.04
C GLY A 6 -26.20 10.47 -28.78
N ASP A 7 -25.25 11.09 -28.06
CA ASP A 7 -24.16 11.88 -28.64
C ASP A 7 -23.09 10.99 -29.30
N PRO A 8 -22.96 10.99 -30.65
CA PRO A 8 -22.00 10.16 -31.36
C PRO A 8 -20.53 10.46 -31.02
N ASP A 9 -20.23 11.63 -30.44
CA ASP A 9 -18.89 12.01 -30.01
C ASP A 9 -18.51 11.45 -28.62
N HIS A 10 -19.49 10.89 -27.88
CA HIS A 10 -19.33 10.35 -26.53
C HIS A 10 -19.61 8.82 -26.47
N PRO A 11 -18.84 7.97 -27.17
CA PRO A 11 -19.06 6.54 -27.16
C PRO A 11 -18.65 5.89 -25.83
N TYR A 12 -19.45 4.93 -25.36
CA TYR A 12 -19.09 4.02 -24.27
C TYR A 12 -19.38 2.55 -24.63
N ILE A 13 -18.68 1.64 -23.97
CA ILE A 13 -18.93 0.20 -24.12
C ILE A 13 -20.00 -0.21 -23.11
N ALA A 14 -21.25 -0.27 -23.57
CA ALA A 14 -22.40 -0.68 -22.76
C ALA A 14 -22.41 -2.17 -22.38
N SER A 15 -21.81 -3.02 -23.24
CA SER A 15 -21.63 -4.45 -23.03
C SER A 15 -20.68 -5.01 -24.08
N VAL A 16 -20.04 -6.15 -23.78
CA VAL A 16 -19.42 -7.03 -24.76
C VAL A 16 -20.30 -8.27 -24.84
N LEU A 17 -20.90 -8.52 -26.00
CA LEU A 17 -21.68 -9.72 -26.28
C LEU A 17 -20.94 -10.51 -27.36
N HIS A 18 -20.68 -11.80 -27.10
CA HIS A 18 -20.09 -12.70 -28.08
C HIS A 18 -21.19 -13.21 -29.03
N ASP A 19 -20.98 -13.16 -30.35
CA ASP A 19 -21.84 -13.81 -31.34
C ASP A 19 -21.16 -15.07 -31.91
N SER A 20 -21.97 -16.07 -32.28
CA SER A 20 -21.52 -17.39 -32.74
C SER A 20 -21.08 -17.45 -34.21
N SER A 21 -21.10 -16.33 -34.94
CA SER A 21 -20.85 -16.27 -36.39
C SER A 21 -19.43 -15.85 -36.76
N LYS A 22 -18.61 -15.47 -35.78
CA LYS A 22 -17.16 -15.29 -35.91
C LYS A 22 -16.46 -16.17 -34.88
N PRO A 23 -15.83 -17.30 -35.27
CA PRO A 23 -15.03 -18.07 -34.33
C PRO A 23 -13.80 -17.25 -33.99
N ASP A 24 -13.83 -16.64 -32.82
CA ASP A 24 -12.68 -15.96 -32.24
C ASP A 24 -11.56 -16.99 -32.03
N HIS A 25 -10.29 -16.58 -32.09
CA HIS A 25 -9.14 -17.42 -31.72
C HIS A 25 -9.07 -17.67 -30.19
N ILE A 26 -10.23 -17.78 -29.55
CA ILE A 26 -10.42 -18.04 -28.14
C ILE A 26 -10.35 -19.56 -27.98
N ASP A 27 -9.16 -20.05 -27.64
CA ASP A 27 -9.04 -21.39 -27.06
C ASP A 27 -9.87 -21.45 -25.76
N SER A 28 -10.35 -22.64 -25.41
CA SER A 28 -11.09 -22.96 -24.18
C SER A 28 -10.61 -22.28 -22.89
N GLY A 29 -9.36 -21.81 -22.78
CA GLY A 29 -8.81 -21.09 -21.63
C GLY A 29 -8.98 -19.56 -21.64
N TRP A 30 -9.77 -18.99 -22.56
CA TRP A 30 -10.04 -17.54 -22.63
C TRP A 30 -11.48 -17.17 -22.21
N HIS A 31 -12.33 -18.13 -21.87
CA HIS A 31 -13.74 -17.88 -21.52
C HIS A 31 -13.95 -17.05 -20.24
N THR A 32 -12.91 -16.86 -19.43
CA THR A 32 -12.96 -16.09 -18.17
C THR A 32 -12.22 -14.76 -18.24
N ARG A 33 -11.58 -14.43 -19.37
CA ARG A 33 -10.68 -13.27 -19.46
C ARG A 33 -11.27 -12.14 -20.27
N ASN A 34 -11.63 -11.07 -19.57
CA ASN A 34 -12.16 -9.84 -20.12
C ASN A 34 -11.04 -8.80 -20.29
N VAL A 35 -10.88 -8.21 -21.49
CA VAL A 35 -9.80 -7.25 -21.79
C VAL A 35 -10.30 -6.05 -22.58
N ILE A 36 -10.06 -4.85 -22.06
CA ILE A 36 -10.10 -3.59 -22.81
C ILE A 36 -8.65 -3.22 -23.16
N LEU A 37 -8.36 -3.12 -24.46
CA LEU A 37 -7.01 -2.85 -24.98
C LEU A 37 -7.04 -1.71 -26.01
N THR A 38 -6.21 -0.69 -25.82
CA THR A 38 -6.05 0.41 -26.80
C THR A 38 -4.94 0.11 -27.81
N ARG A 39 -4.87 0.90 -28.90
CA ARG A 39 -3.80 0.81 -29.91
C ARG A 39 -2.40 0.91 -29.32
N SER A 40 -2.21 1.76 -28.32
CA SER A 40 -0.92 1.92 -27.60
C SER A 40 -0.72 0.88 -26.49
N HIS A 41 -1.51 -0.19 -26.49
CA HIS A 41 -1.47 -1.28 -25.52
C HIS A 41 -1.75 -0.85 -24.07
N ASN A 42 -2.52 0.23 -23.86
CA ASN A 42 -3.11 0.47 -22.54
C ASN A 42 -4.18 -0.60 -22.30
N LYS A 43 -4.11 -1.26 -21.14
CA LYS A 43 -4.84 -2.49 -20.87
C LYS A 43 -5.57 -2.39 -19.54
N LEU A 44 -6.86 -2.67 -19.55
CA LEU A 44 -7.63 -3.11 -18.39
C LEU A 44 -8.04 -4.56 -18.62
N ARG A 45 -7.54 -5.48 -17.80
CA ARG A 45 -7.86 -6.91 -17.87
C ARG A 45 -8.47 -7.37 -16.57
N MET A 46 -9.54 -8.16 -16.66
CA MET A 46 -10.18 -8.88 -15.55
C MET A 46 -10.17 -10.38 -15.89
N GLU A 47 -9.75 -11.20 -14.95
CA GLU A 47 -9.78 -12.66 -15.03
C GLU A 47 -10.76 -13.18 -14.00
N ASP A 48 -11.75 -13.95 -14.46
CA ASP A 48 -12.83 -14.52 -13.64
C ASP A 48 -12.68 -16.04 -13.44
N LEU A 49 -11.49 -16.59 -13.72
CA LEU A 49 -11.20 -17.99 -13.46
C LEU A 49 -11.24 -18.23 -11.96
N GLN A 50 -12.17 -19.09 -11.52
CA GLN A 50 -12.44 -19.36 -10.10
C GLN A 50 -11.16 -19.69 -9.32
N GLY A 51 -10.90 -18.95 -8.24
CA GLY A 51 -9.71 -19.09 -7.39
C GLY A 51 -8.41 -18.53 -7.98
N LYS A 52 -8.48 -17.89 -9.16
CA LYS A 52 -7.35 -17.25 -9.87
C LYS A 52 -7.74 -15.86 -10.38
N GLU A 53 -8.71 -15.25 -9.73
CA GLU A 53 -9.28 -13.97 -10.12
C GLU A 53 -8.21 -12.88 -10.00
N HIS A 54 -8.14 -12.00 -11.00
CA HIS A 54 -7.25 -10.85 -10.94
C HIS A 54 -7.67 -9.71 -11.85
N ILE A 55 -7.25 -8.50 -11.46
CA ILE A 55 -7.40 -7.28 -12.23
C ILE A 55 -6.01 -6.74 -12.58
N LYS A 56 -5.83 -6.32 -13.83
CA LYS A 56 -4.62 -5.65 -14.30
C LYS A 56 -4.97 -4.36 -15.03
N LEU A 57 -4.48 -3.24 -14.52
CA LEU A 57 -4.47 -1.95 -15.21
C LEU A 57 -3.02 -1.62 -15.59
N ALA A 58 -2.74 -1.47 -16.87
CA ALA A 58 -1.36 -1.39 -17.37
C ALA A 58 -1.21 -0.44 -18.55
N THR A 59 -0.06 0.22 -18.62
CA THR A 59 0.44 0.89 -19.83
C THR A 59 1.84 0.36 -20.17
N GLU A 60 2.19 0.43 -21.46
CA GLU A 60 3.54 0.08 -21.92
C GLU A 60 4.59 1.12 -21.47
N TYR A 61 4.18 2.37 -21.25
CA TYR A 61 5.09 3.44 -20.82
C TYR A 61 5.64 3.16 -19.42
N GLY A 62 6.95 2.91 -19.34
CA GLY A 62 7.61 2.51 -18.09
C GLY A 62 7.09 1.20 -17.49
N LYS A 63 6.34 0.40 -18.27
CA LYS A 63 5.62 -0.78 -17.78
C LYS A 63 4.90 -0.50 -16.45
N THR A 64 4.21 0.64 -16.39
CA THR A 64 3.48 1.09 -15.20
C THR A 64 2.20 0.28 -15.06
N GLN A 65 2.02 -0.37 -13.91
CA GLN A 65 0.94 -1.33 -13.70
C GLN A 65 0.41 -1.32 -12.26
N LEU A 66 -0.91 -1.45 -12.13
CA LEU A 66 -1.60 -1.90 -10.93
C LEU A 66 -2.13 -3.31 -11.20
N ASN A 67 -1.65 -4.28 -10.44
CA ASN A 67 -2.10 -5.68 -10.50
C ASN A 67 -2.71 -6.08 -9.15
N ILE A 68 -3.88 -6.74 -9.15
CA ILE A 68 -4.65 -7.09 -7.94
C ILE A 68 -5.15 -8.54 -8.06
N GLY A 69 -5.08 -9.34 -6.99
CA GLY A 69 -5.56 -10.73 -6.95
C GLY A 69 -4.45 -11.75 -7.19
N HIS A 70 -4.71 -12.72 -8.06
CA HIS A 70 -3.74 -13.74 -8.50
C HIS A 70 -2.85 -13.20 -9.64
N LEU A 71 -1.67 -12.68 -9.31
CA LEU A 71 -0.80 -12.04 -10.29
C LEU A 71 -0.10 -13.10 -11.16
N VAL A 72 -0.20 -12.93 -12.48
CA VAL A 72 0.46 -13.83 -13.45
C VAL A 72 1.44 -13.10 -14.36
N ASP A 73 2.47 -13.81 -14.80
CA ASP A 73 3.42 -13.36 -15.81
C ASP A 73 2.85 -13.41 -17.24
N ALA A 74 3.68 -13.13 -18.25
CA ALA A 74 3.27 -13.17 -19.66
C ALA A 74 2.88 -14.59 -20.14
N ARG A 75 3.39 -15.64 -19.48
CA ARG A 75 3.11 -17.06 -19.75
C ARG A 75 1.97 -17.60 -18.88
N ARG A 76 1.25 -16.73 -18.18
CA ARG A 76 0.17 -17.05 -17.24
C ARG A 76 0.64 -17.86 -16.01
N GLN A 77 1.93 -17.86 -15.72
CA GLN A 77 2.45 -18.50 -14.51
C GLN A 77 2.25 -17.58 -13.29
N PRO A 78 1.90 -18.12 -12.12
CA PRO A 78 1.79 -17.35 -10.90
C PRO A 78 3.10 -16.63 -10.59
N ARG A 79 3.02 -15.34 -10.26
CA ARG A 79 4.19 -14.54 -9.86
C ARG A 79 4.00 -13.80 -8.54
N GLY A 80 2.81 -13.87 -7.95
CA GLY A 80 2.49 -13.23 -6.68
C GLY A 80 0.99 -13.23 -6.39
N GLU A 81 0.64 -12.81 -5.18
CA GLU A 81 -0.74 -12.69 -4.70
C GLU A 81 -0.89 -11.36 -3.94
N GLY A 82 -2.10 -10.81 -3.92
CA GLY A 82 -2.40 -9.54 -3.25
C GLY A 82 -2.43 -8.39 -4.25
N PHE A 83 -1.64 -7.34 -4.05
CA PHE A 83 -1.56 -6.23 -4.99
C PHE A 83 -0.12 -5.81 -5.27
N GLU A 84 0.11 -5.29 -6.47
CA GLU A 84 1.38 -4.72 -6.90
C GLU A 84 1.12 -3.41 -7.63
N LEU A 85 1.76 -2.33 -7.18
CA LEU A 85 1.95 -1.11 -7.94
C LEU A 85 3.41 -1.06 -8.38
N ARG A 86 3.66 -1.09 -9.69
CA ARG A 86 5.03 -1.06 -10.26
C ARG A 86 5.17 -0.03 -11.38
N SER A 87 6.38 0.51 -11.51
CA SER A 87 6.81 1.33 -12.65
C SER A 87 8.33 1.26 -12.76
N ASP A 88 8.86 1.30 -13.99
CA ASP A 88 10.28 1.55 -14.27
C ASP A 88 10.60 3.06 -14.23
N GLN A 89 9.58 3.91 -14.01
CA GLN A 89 9.67 5.36 -13.87
C GLN A 89 9.49 5.77 -12.40
N TRP A 90 9.38 7.07 -12.14
CA TRP A 90 9.12 7.61 -10.81
C TRP A 90 7.76 7.17 -10.25
N GLY A 91 7.72 6.88 -8.96
CA GLY A 91 6.49 6.65 -8.20
C GLY A 91 6.35 7.66 -7.06
N ALA A 92 5.12 8.07 -6.76
CA ALA A 92 4.81 8.92 -5.61
C ALA A 92 3.48 8.49 -4.99
N VAL A 93 3.47 8.28 -3.67
CA VAL A 93 2.24 8.10 -2.88
C VAL A 93 2.08 9.35 -2.01
N ARG A 94 1.03 10.14 -2.24
CA ARG A 94 0.80 11.41 -1.54
C ARG A 94 -0.56 11.40 -0.88
N ALA A 95 -0.58 11.60 0.44
CA ALA A 95 -1.80 11.73 1.22
C ALA A 95 -1.69 12.95 2.16
N GLY A 96 -2.34 14.05 1.80
CA GLY A 96 -2.24 15.33 2.53
C GLY A 96 -2.83 15.32 3.94
N ARG A 97 -3.58 14.28 4.29
CA ARG A 97 -4.14 14.04 5.64
C ARG A 97 -3.38 12.96 6.42
N GLY A 98 -2.19 12.57 5.95
CA GLY A 98 -1.37 11.50 6.53
C GLY A 98 -1.49 10.17 5.78
N LEU A 99 -0.54 9.27 6.03
CA LEU A 99 -0.40 7.96 5.38
C LEU A 99 -0.19 6.85 6.43
N LEU A 100 -0.98 5.77 6.36
CA LEU A 100 -0.80 4.56 7.14
C LEU A 100 -0.24 3.45 6.26
N LEU A 101 0.93 2.91 6.62
CA LEU A 101 1.54 1.73 6.03
C LEU A 101 1.52 0.60 7.07
N SER A 102 0.72 -0.43 6.84
CA SER A 102 0.44 -1.46 7.85
C SER A 102 0.60 -2.86 7.29
N ALA A 103 1.27 -3.73 8.05
CA ALA A 103 1.27 -5.18 7.83
C ALA A 103 0.35 -5.92 8.82
N HIS A 104 -0.56 -5.20 9.49
CA HIS A 104 -1.59 -5.81 10.34
C HIS A 104 -2.72 -6.35 9.47
N ALA A 105 -3.14 -7.58 9.74
CA ALA A 105 -4.23 -8.21 8.99
C ALA A 105 -5.57 -7.53 9.29
N GLN A 106 -6.35 -7.28 8.24
CA GLN A 106 -7.73 -6.80 8.33
C GLN A 106 -8.62 -7.59 7.36
N PRO A 107 -8.98 -8.84 7.71
CA PRO A 107 -9.71 -9.74 6.81
C PRO A 107 -11.02 -9.13 6.31
N GLY A 108 -11.29 -9.29 5.02
CA GLY A 108 -12.52 -8.82 4.38
C GLY A 108 -12.73 -7.29 4.47
N ALA A 109 -11.67 -6.51 4.72
CA ALA A 109 -11.78 -5.09 5.02
C ALA A 109 -12.81 -4.78 6.12
N GLY A 110 -12.96 -5.67 7.12
CA GLY A 110 -14.03 -5.63 8.12
C GLY A 110 -13.95 -4.53 9.18
N GLY A 111 -13.11 -3.51 8.98
CA GLY A 111 -12.99 -2.37 9.89
C GLY A 111 -12.67 -1.08 9.13
N PRO A 112 -12.33 0.02 9.82
CA PRO A 112 -12.01 1.27 9.16
C PRO A 112 -10.72 1.15 8.34
N GLN A 113 -10.65 1.87 7.22
CA GLN A 113 -9.46 1.94 6.35
C GLN A 113 -8.18 2.35 7.11
N ARG A 114 -8.35 3.13 8.19
CA ARG A 114 -7.26 3.67 9.01
C ARG A 114 -7.18 3.01 10.39
N GLU A 115 -7.61 1.76 10.50
CA GLU A 115 -7.46 0.98 11.74
C GLU A 115 -5.98 0.93 12.14
N MET A 116 -5.69 1.36 13.37
CA MET A 116 -4.32 1.53 13.87
C MET A 116 -4.18 1.21 15.35
N ALA A 117 -5.20 0.63 15.99
CA ALA A 117 -5.18 0.34 17.43
C ALA A 117 -3.94 -0.48 17.84
N GLN A 118 -3.55 -1.48 17.04
CA GLN A 118 -2.36 -2.29 17.31
C GLN A 118 -1.06 -1.47 17.22
N ALA A 119 -0.96 -0.56 16.25
CA ALA A 119 0.19 0.34 16.11
C ALA A 119 0.28 1.32 17.30
N LEU A 120 -0.86 1.89 17.72
CA LEU A 120 -0.92 2.76 18.89
C LEU A 120 -0.53 2.03 20.18
N GLN A 121 -0.98 0.78 20.36
CA GLN A 121 -0.57 -0.05 21.50
C GLN A 121 0.94 -0.33 21.51
N GLN A 122 1.55 -0.58 20.33
CA GLN A 122 3.00 -0.77 20.24
C GLN A 122 3.75 0.50 20.65
N LEU A 123 3.28 1.67 20.21
CA LEU A 123 3.87 2.97 20.58
C LEU A 123 3.70 3.28 22.08
N GLN A 124 2.53 2.97 22.66
CA GLN A 124 2.30 3.10 24.10
C GLN A 124 3.25 2.20 24.92
N ARG A 125 3.45 0.95 24.49
CA ARG A 125 4.41 0.03 25.13
C ARG A 125 5.85 0.53 25.01
N ALA A 126 6.23 1.13 23.88
CA ALA A 126 7.54 1.75 23.73
C ALA A 126 7.71 2.93 24.71
N ASN A 127 6.66 3.71 24.93
CA ASN A 127 6.72 4.85 25.85
C ASN A 127 6.78 4.47 27.33
N HIS A 128 6.23 3.32 27.73
CA HIS A 128 6.31 2.84 29.12
C HIS A 128 7.76 2.62 29.61
N GLY A 129 8.74 2.45 28.72
CA GLY A 129 10.15 2.29 29.08
C GLY A 129 10.93 3.60 29.26
N ILE A 130 10.30 4.76 29.06
CA ILE A 130 11.01 6.05 29.06
C ILE A 130 11.42 6.50 30.47
N ASP A 131 10.65 6.17 31.50
CA ASP A 131 10.98 6.61 32.86
C ASP A 131 12.31 6.06 33.37
N SER A 132 12.58 4.78 33.11
CA SER A 132 13.87 4.15 33.46
C SER A 132 15.02 4.70 32.61
N LEU A 133 14.78 4.98 31.32
CA LEU A 133 15.75 5.64 30.45
C LEU A 133 16.07 7.06 30.91
N ASN A 134 15.07 7.84 31.30
CA ASN A 134 15.25 9.20 31.81
C ASN A 134 15.98 9.22 33.16
N ALA A 135 15.73 8.24 34.04
CA ALA A 135 16.48 8.08 35.28
C ALA A 135 17.97 7.80 34.99
N ALA A 136 18.27 6.92 34.04
CA ALA A 136 19.65 6.63 33.62
C ALA A 136 20.31 7.85 32.94
N ALA A 137 19.59 8.55 32.05
CA ALA A 137 20.08 9.77 31.39
C ALA A 137 20.42 10.87 32.41
N SER A 138 19.54 11.07 33.41
CA SER A 138 19.78 12.03 34.49
C SER A 138 21.03 11.68 35.30
N GLN A 139 21.25 10.41 35.62
CA GLN A 139 22.48 9.95 36.30
C GLN A 139 23.73 10.18 35.42
N ALA A 140 23.60 10.01 34.10
CA ALA A 140 24.66 10.23 33.13
C ALA A 140 24.87 11.72 32.76
N ARG A 141 24.08 12.65 33.32
CA ARG A 141 24.06 14.08 32.96
C ARG A 141 23.74 14.33 31.47
N ALA A 142 22.95 13.45 30.87
CA ALA A 142 22.36 13.62 29.55
C ALA A 142 20.96 14.24 29.68
N ASP A 143 20.51 14.94 28.64
CA ASP A 143 19.17 15.52 28.62
C ASP A 143 18.12 14.40 28.58
N PRO A 144 17.10 14.44 29.46
CA PRO A 144 16.03 13.46 29.46
C PRO A 144 15.14 13.62 28.22
N VAL A 145 14.58 12.52 27.75
CA VAL A 145 13.59 12.52 26.68
C VAL A 145 12.28 13.09 27.21
N SER A 146 11.68 14.04 26.49
CA SER A 146 10.37 14.60 26.84
C SER A 146 9.26 13.58 26.55
N LEU A 147 8.91 12.79 27.57
CA LEU A 147 7.78 11.85 27.51
C LEU A 147 6.47 12.57 27.12
N GLN A 148 6.27 13.80 27.62
CA GLN A 148 5.09 14.60 27.29
C GLN A 148 5.03 14.92 25.79
N ALA A 149 6.14 15.34 25.17
CA ALA A 149 6.18 15.62 23.74
C ALA A 149 5.86 14.37 22.90
N GLN A 150 6.34 13.18 23.31
CA GLN A 150 5.99 11.92 22.66
C GLN A 150 4.51 11.57 22.82
N LEU A 151 3.92 11.77 24.00
CA LEU A 151 2.50 11.53 24.21
C LEU A 151 1.64 12.51 23.41
N ASP A 152 2.05 13.76 23.28
CA ASP A 152 1.37 14.76 22.46
C ASP A 152 1.45 14.43 20.97
N LEU A 153 2.61 14.02 20.47
CA LEU A 153 2.77 13.49 19.11
C LEU A 153 1.79 12.33 18.85
N LEU A 154 1.71 11.36 19.77
CA LEU A 154 0.82 10.22 19.61
C LEU A 154 -0.66 10.61 19.61
N ASN A 155 -1.09 11.41 20.57
CA ASN A 155 -2.51 11.69 20.79
C ASN A 155 -3.07 12.78 19.87
N GLN A 156 -2.26 13.77 19.50
CA GLN A 156 -2.70 14.96 18.76
C GLN A 156 -2.34 14.90 17.26
N GLN A 157 -1.40 14.04 16.87
CA GLN A 157 -0.93 13.97 15.48
C GLN A 157 -1.13 12.59 14.87
N VAL A 158 -0.59 11.54 15.51
CA VAL A 158 -0.57 10.17 14.96
C VAL A 158 -1.93 9.49 15.02
N LYS A 159 -2.60 9.55 16.18
CA LYS A 159 -3.91 8.94 16.38
C LYS A 159 -4.88 9.46 15.33
N ASP A 160 -5.55 8.53 14.65
CA ASP A 160 -6.51 8.80 13.58
C ASP A 160 -5.94 9.65 12.42
N LEU A 161 -4.61 9.74 12.29
CA LEU A 161 -3.92 10.65 11.37
C LEU A 161 -4.50 12.08 11.47
N GLN A 162 -4.58 12.64 12.68
CA GLN A 162 -5.09 14.00 12.92
C GLN A 162 -4.25 15.08 12.22
N GLN A 163 -2.99 14.79 11.92
CA GLN A 163 -2.10 15.64 11.13
C GLN A 163 -1.51 14.87 9.94
N ALA A 164 -0.78 15.57 9.08
CA ALA A 164 -0.09 15.01 7.92
C ALA A 164 1.14 14.16 8.31
N VAL A 165 0.91 13.05 9.00
CA VAL A 165 1.93 12.13 9.52
C VAL A 165 2.01 10.85 8.71
N LEU A 166 3.19 10.22 8.71
CA LEU A 166 3.39 8.85 8.22
C LEU A 166 3.47 7.91 9.41
N LEU A 167 2.56 6.94 9.49
CA LEU A 167 2.61 5.85 10.45
C LEU A 167 2.91 4.54 9.71
N ALA A 168 4.03 3.90 10.05
CA ALA A 168 4.39 2.57 9.55
C ALA A 168 4.44 1.56 10.71
N SER A 169 3.74 0.42 10.58
CA SER A 169 3.71 -0.60 11.64
C SER A 169 3.57 -2.01 11.07
N ALA A 170 4.29 -2.95 11.69
CA ALA A 170 4.22 -4.37 11.38
C ALA A 170 4.32 -5.20 12.67
N PRO A 171 3.56 -6.30 12.80
CA PRO A 171 3.56 -7.11 14.02
C PRO A 171 4.82 -7.99 14.19
N ALA A 172 5.44 -8.41 13.09
CA ALA A 172 6.58 -9.35 13.11
C ALA A 172 7.96 -8.67 13.07
N GLY A 173 8.03 -7.44 12.55
CA GLY A 173 9.28 -6.69 12.41
C GLY A 173 9.29 -5.79 11.18
N MET A 174 10.23 -4.86 11.15
CA MET A 174 10.51 -3.98 10.01
C MET A 174 12.02 -3.91 9.81
N ALA A 175 12.47 -3.84 8.56
CA ALA A 175 13.87 -3.70 8.21
C ALA A 175 14.04 -2.59 7.17
N LEU A 176 15.02 -1.72 7.41
CA LEU A 176 15.46 -0.69 6.47
C LEU A 176 16.90 -1.01 6.07
N THR A 177 17.16 -1.22 4.78
CA THR A 177 18.48 -1.62 4.29
C THR A 177 18.93 -0.75 3.11
N ARG A 178 20.24 -0.54 2.96
CA ARG A 178 20.83 0.26 1.88
C ARG A 178 22.28 -0.18 1.65
N GLY A 179 22.72 -0.20 0.39
CA GLY A 179 24.14 -0.47 0.02
C GLY A 179 25.08 0.75 0.14
N GLY A 180 24.57 1.89 0.58
CA GLY A 180 25.31 3.15 0.81
C GLY A 180 24.93 3.72 2.18
N SER A 181 24.64 5.02 2.28
CA SER A 181 24.21 5.64 3.55
C SER A 181 22.69 5.62 3.76
N LEU A 182 22.29 5.49 5.04
CA LEU A 182 20.94 5.79 5.53
C LEU A 182 21.02 7.09 6.35
N HIS A 183 20.16 8.07 6.06
CA HIS A 183 20.14 9.36 6.75
C HIS A 183 18.76 9.61 7.37
N ALA A 184 18.74 9.92 8.66
CA ALA A 184 17.55 10.34 9.40
C ALA A 184 17.87 11.67 10.08
N ALA A 185 17.02 12.67 9.86
CA ALA A 185 17.14 13.99 10.47
C ALA A 185 15.75 14.48 10.87
N ALA A 186 15.66 15.07 12.06
CA ALA A 186 14.47 15.75 12.55
C ALA A 186 14.84 17.20 12.89
N GLY A 187 13.92 18.14 12.71
CA GLY A 187 14.11 19.52 13.16
C GLY A 187 14.09 19.67 14.69
N GLN A 188 13.67 18.60 15.39
CA GLN A 188 13.67 18.44 16.83
C GLN A 188 14.29 17.07 17.15
N ASP A 189 13.57 16.20 17.85
CA ASP A 189 14.13 14.98 18.39
C ASP A 189 13.94 13.76 17.47
N ILE A 190 14.89 12.81 17.56
CA ILE A 190 14.73 11.45 17.07
C ILE A 190 14.70 10.52 18.28
N ALA A 191 13.58 9.82 18.48
CA ALA A 191 13.46 8.80 19.51
C ALA A 191 13.59 7.39 18.91
N LEU A 192 14.56 6.62 19.41
CA LEU A 192 14.77 5.21 19.06
C LEU A 192 14.60 4.37 20.32
N THR A 193 13.56 3.53 20.35
CA THR A 193 13.26 2.68 21.51
C THR A 193 13.36 1.21 21.14
N ALA A 194 14.10 0.45 21.94
CA ALA A 194 14.17 -1.01 21.86
C ALA A 194 13.92 -1.62 23.23
N GLN A 195 13.16 -2.71 23.29
CA GLN A 195 12.90 -3.44 24.55
C GLN A 195 14.06 -4.34 24.98
N ARG A 196 15.03 -4.60 24.09
CA ARG A 196 16.20 -5.44 24.37
C ARG A 196 17.49 -4.64 24.19
N HIS A 197 17.88 -4.40 22.94
CA HIS A 197 19.13 -3.71 22.61
C HIS A 197 18.95 -2.85 21.36
N VAL A 198 19.64 -1.71 21.32
CA VAL A 198 19.97 -0.97 20.10
C VAL A 198 21.42 -1.32 19.77
N GLY A 199 21.66 -1.86 18.57
CA GLY A 199 22.98 -2.30 18.11
C GLY A 199 23.69 -1.26 17.25
#